data_AF-A0A950K7J1-F1
#
_entry.id   AF-A0A950K7J1-F1
#
_cell.length_a   1.000
_cell.length_b   1.000
_cell.length_c   1.000
_cell.angle_alpha   90.00
_cell.angle_beta   90.00
_cell.angle_gamma   90.00
#
_symmetry.space_group_name_H-M   'P 1'
#
loop_
_entity.id
_entity.type
_entity.pdbx_description
1 polymer ?
#
loop_
_entity_poly.entity_id
_entity_poly.type
_entity_poly.pdbx_seq_one_letter_code
_entity_poly.pdbx_strand_id
1 'polypeptide(L)'
;MRVTPASPELRDPRSLRERVDAKLGHGVGMSFAEARERLAPAERMEWALGECLFAMLDRRFHLWVQGWCLDGPVDGPAAVAAIAEAARPLDGVVADLLRWTALRGVWARSGERKEALFSVVPEVWLGAWDRVVPFLRLLGARWPEDADPFALPAPPPWTRSTTFVKPRLAFSDAGTVLESTAHALWAAGASEDDLDEFYREAGNDLADAVGRRVDCDPAALTALLNPPDPLARALGIEKIGFPSLHVVPLEREAEILKAAESWNHVVLRPPFRQAARSALRRDPDLLLGWTRDLGPEDVELVTSILQTGHAMLFFGTRDALAGVPPQYGGSPE
;
A
#
# COMPACT_ATOMS: atom_id res chain seq x y z
N MET A 1 29.73 20.98 -0.66
CA MET A 1 28.97 21.06 -1.92
C MET A 1 27.49 21.30 -1.61
N ARG A 2 26.76 22.04 -2.45
CA ARG A 2 25.30 22.23 -2.34
C ARG A 2 24.64 22.12 -3.72
N VAL A 3 23.52 21.41 -3.82
CA VAL A 3 22.70 21.27 -5.02
C VAL A 3 21.41 22.07 -4.82
N THR A 4 21.03 22.87 -5.81
CA THR A 4 19.88 23.80 -5.72
C THR A 4 19.02 23.73 -6.97
N PRO A 5 17.78 24.26 -6.96
CA PRO A 5 16.95 24.34 -8.15
C PRO A 5 17.57 25.15 -9.31
N ALA A 6 18.56 26.00 -9.02
CA ALA A 6 19.31 26.76 -10.02
C ALA A 6 20.58 26.05 -10.53
N SER A 7 20.99 24.93 -9.92
CA SER A 7 22.13 24.14 -10.38
C SER A 7 21.84 23.58 -11.78
N PRO A 8 22.74 23.70 -12.77
CA PRO A 8 22.45 23.25 -14.13
C PRO A 8 22.11 21.75 -14.17
N GLU A 9 21.21 21.36 -15.07
CA GLU A 9 21.04 19.96 -15.44
C GLU A 9 22.28 19.55 -16.24
N LEU A 10 23.05 18.62 -15.67
CA LEU A 10 24.30 18.16 -16.25
C LEU A 10 24.08 16.92 -17.12
N ARG A 11 22.97 16.18 -16.91
CA ARG A 11 22.72 14.87 -17.53
C ARG A 11 21.26 14.42 -17.41
N ASP A 12 20.92 13.38 -18.18
CA ASP A 12 19.71 12.57 -17.98
C ASP A 12 19.94 11.55 -16.82
N PRO A 13 19.09 11.52 -15.78
CA PRO A 13 19.15 10.53 -14.71
C PRO A 13 19.10 9.08 -15.19
N ARG A 14 18.34 8.78 -16.25
CA ARG A 14 18.22 7.42 -16.78
C ARG A 14 19.56 6.91 -17.29
N SER A 15 20.29 7.75 -18.00
CA SER A 15 21.64 7.41 -18.48
C SER A 15 22.63 7.21 -17.33
N LEU A 16 22.44 7.87 -16.18
CA LEU A 16 23.26 7.60 -15.00
C LEU A 16 22.95 6.21 -14.42
N ARG A 17 21.67 5.87 -14.28
CA ARG A 17 21.24 4.55 -13.80
C ARG A 17 21.71 3.42 -14.72
N GLU A 18 21.57 3.57 -16.03
CA GLU A 18 22.03 2.59 -17.02
C GLU A 18 23.54 2.33 -16.93
N ARG A 19 24.35 3.36 -16.65
CA ARG A 19 25.80 3.19 -16.43
C ARG A 19 26.12 2.41 -15.16
N VAL A 20 25.38 2.63 -14.07
CA VAL A 20 25.51 1.85 -12.84
C VAL A 20 25.15 0.39 -13.12
N ASP A 21 24.00 0.14 -13.73
CA ASP A 21 23.51 -1.21 -14.04
C ASP A 21 24.46 -1.95 -15.00
N ALA A 22 25.04 -1.26 -15.99
CA ALA A 22 26.03 -1.86 -16.89
C ALA A 22 27.33 -2.30 -16.18
N LYS A 23 27.72 -1.63 -15.10
CA LYS A 23 28.95 -1.92 -14.34
C LYS A 23 28.74 -2.97 -13.25
N LEU A 24 27.59 -2.95 -12.59
CA LEU A 24 27.28 -3.82 -11.45
C LEU A 24 26.46 -5.06 -11.83
N GLY A 25 25.74 -5.01 -12.97
CA GLY A 25 24.83 -6.08 -13.38
C GLY A 25 23.80 -6.40 -12.31
N HIS A 26 23.62 -7.68 -12.02
CA HIS A 26 22.72 -8.15 -10.96
C HIS A 26 23.33 -8.13 -9.54
N GLY A 27 24.59 -7.69 -9.38
CA GLY A 27 25.24 -7.56 -8.07
C GLY A 27 25.51 -8.87 -7.31
N VAL A 28 25.20 -10.05 -7.88
CA VAL A 28 25.36 -11.34 -7.21
C VAL A 28 26.85 -11.64 -6.96
N GLY A 29 27.20 -11.85 -5.68
CA GLY A 29 28.56 -12.23 -5.27
C GLY A 29 29.58 -11.08 -5.24
N MET A 30 29.13 -9.82 -5.36
CA MET A 30 29.98 -8.63 -5.27
C MET A 30 29.84 -7.97 -3.90
N SER A 31 30.96 -7.60 -3.28
CA SER A 31 30.94 -6.81 -2.04
C SER A 31 30.66 -5.33 -2.32
N PHE A 32 30.17 -4.59 -1.31
CA PHE A 32 29.95 -3.15 -1.44
C PHE A 32 31.24 -2.33 -1.66
N ALA A 33 32.40 -2.83 -1.19
CA ALA A 33 33.69 -2.20 -1.49
C ALA A 33 34.03 -2.31 -2.98
N GLU A 34 33.91 -3.51 -3.54
CA GLU A 34 34.16 -3.75 -4.97
C GLU A 34 33.19 -2.98 -5.86
N ALA A 35 31.91 -2.90 -5.46
CA ALA A 35 30.92 -2.07 -6.15
C ALA A 35 31.35 -0.60 -6.17
N ARG A 36 31.72 -0.03 -5.01
CA ARG A 36 32.17 1.37 -4.91
C ARG A 36 33.38 1.66 -5.82
N GLU A 37 34.37 0.77 -5.85
CA GLU A 37 35.59 0.95 -6.64
C GLU A 37 35.32 0.96 -8.16
N ARG A 38 34.31 0.22 -8.61
CA ARG A 38 33.90 0.17 -10.03
C ARG A 38 33.13 1.39 -10.49
N LEU A 39 32.53 2.14 -9.57
CA LEU A 39 31.67 3.30 -9.87
C LEU A 39 32.44 4.62 -9.81
N ALA A 40 32.12 5.51 -10.75
CA ALA A 40 32.54 6.91 -10.74
C ALA A 40 31.80 7.69 -9.63
N PRO A 41 32.29 8.89 -9.23
CA PRO A 41 31.71 9.63 -8.10
C PRO A 41 30.20 9.89 -8.19
N ALA A 42 29.70 10.36 -9.34
CA ALA A 42 28.25 10.56 -9.52
C ALA A 42 27.45 9.24 -9.58
N GLU A 43 28.05 8.17 -10.09
CA GLU A 43 27.43 6.84 -10.13
C GLU A 43 27.31 6.24 -8.72
N ARG A 44 28.27 6.53 -7.82
CA ARG A 44 28.22 6.15 -6.40
C ARG A 44 27.04 6.78 -5.68
N MET A 45 26.66 8.01 -6.05
CA MET A 45 25.47 8.68 -5.51
C MET A 45 24.19 7.96 -5.96
N GLU A 46 24.05 7.71 -7.26
CA GLU A 46 22.90 6.98 -7.82
C GLU A 46 22.76 5.59 -7.21
N TRP A 47 23.88 4.87 -7.06
CA TRP A 47 23.90 3.56 -6.43
C TRP A 47 23.50 3.60 -4.96
N ALA A 48 24.11 4.48 -4.14
CA ALA A 48 23.81 4.56 -2.71
C ALA A 48 22.33 4.91 -2.43
N LEU A 49 21.76 5.83 -3.20
CA LEU A 49 20.33 6.13 -3.11
C LEU A 49 19.48 4.98 -3.63
N GLY A 50 19.85 4.37 -4.75
CA GLY A 50 19.15 3.22 -5.35
C GLY A 50 19.02 2.04 -4.39
N GLU A 51 20.09 1.70 -3.66
CA GLU A 51 20.07 0.66 -2.64
C GLU A 51 19.15 1.01 -1.48
N CYS A 52 19.16 2.28 -1.03
CA CYS A 52 18.26 2.76 0.02
C CYS A 52 16.79 2.69 -0.45
N LEU A 53 16.50 3.17 -1.65
CA LEU A 53 15.18 3.15 -2.30
C LEU A 53 14.63 1.74 -2.44
N PHE A 54 15.43 0.84 -2.98
CA PHE A 54 15.03 -0.55 -3.20
C PHE A 54 14.66 -1.21 -1.87
N ALA A 55 15.46 -0.98 -0.82
CA ALA A 55 15.18 -1.50 0.51
C ALA A 55 13.91 -0.91 1.14
N MET A 56 13.57 0.35 0.86
CA MET A 56 12.30 0.94 1.29
C MET A 56 11.11 0.31 0.56
N LEU A 57 11.20 0.21 -0.77
CA LEU A 57 10.15 -0.38 -1.61
C LEU A 57 9.84 -1.83 -1.24
N ASP A 58 10.88 -2.65 -1.07
CA ASP A 58 10.73 -4.06 -0.70
C ASP A 58 10.37 -4.26 0.78
N ARG A 59 10.27 -3.17 1.57
CA ARG A 59 10.10 -3.22 3.03
C ARG A 59 11.20 -4.04 3.72
N ARG A 60 12.40 -4.03 3.14
CA ARG A 60 13.60 -4.79 3.56
C ARG A 60 14.67 -3.86 4.13
N PHE A 61 14.27 -2.83 4.88
CA PHE A 61 15.22 -1.91 5.50
C PHE A 61 16.25 -2.62 6.39
N HIS A 62 15.85 -3.68 7.09
CA HIS A 62 16.75 -4.51 7.89
C HIS A 62 17.90 -5.12 7.06
N LEU A 63 17.66 -5.51 5.79
CA LEU A 63 18.71 -6.02 4.91
C LEU A 63 19.67 -4.90 4.47
N TRP A 64 19.15 -3.71 4.22
CA TRP A 64 19.99 -2.54 3.93
C TRP A 64 20.89 -2.20 5.11
N VAL A 65 20.36 -2.24 6.33
CA VAL A 65 21.14 -2.08 7.56
C VAL A 65 22.18 -3.20 7.71
N GLN A 66 21.81 -4.47 7.51
CA GLN A 66 22.77 -5.58 7.61
C GLN A 66 23.93 -5.41 6.62
N GLY A 67 23.63 -5.21 5.35
CA GLY A 67 24.65 -5.08 4.32
C GLY A 67 25.56 -3.86 4.50
N TRP A 68 24.99 -2.68 4.78
CA TRP A 68 25.76 -1.43 4.82
C TRP A 68 26.31 -1.08 6.20
N CYS A 69 25.62 -1.44 7.28
CA CYS A 69 25.98 -1.04 8.64
C CYS A 69 26.74 -2.11 9.42
N LEU A 70 26.42 -3.39 9.22
CA LEU A 70 26.95 -4.49 10.03
C LEU A 70 28.05 -5.28 9.30
N ASP A 71 27.89 -5.50 8.00
CA ASP A 71 28.77 -6.38 7.21
C ASP A 71 29.80 -5.62 6.33
N GLY A 72 29.66 -4.30 6.18
CA GLY A 72 30.35 -3.52 5.16
C GLY A 72 31.56 -2.69 5.65
N PRO A 73 32.67 -2.60 4.87
CA PRO A 73 33.71 -1.60 5.07
C PRO A 73 33.32 -0.20 4.53
N VAL A 74 32.12 -0.05 3.96
CA VAL A 74 31.61 1.18 3.34
C VAL A 74 30.41 1.69 4.13
N ASP A 75 30.46 2.94 4.59
CA ASP A 75 29.38 3.57 5.35
C ASP A 75 28.31 4.17 4.42
N GLY A 76 27.39 3.33 3.95
CA GLY A 76 26.24 3.72 3.13
C GLY A 76 25.32 4.75 3.79
N PRO A 77 24.91 4.57 5.06
CA PRO A 77 24.11 5.57 5.77
C PRO A 77 24.77 6.95 5.84
N ALA A 78 26.08 7.03 6.11
CA ALA A 78 26.78 8.31 6.11
C ALA A 78 26.72 8.99 4.73
N ALA A 79 26.91 8.23 3.65
CA ALA A 79 26.78 8.76 2.29
C ALA A 79 25.36 9.27 1.99
N VAL A 80 24.32 8.51 2.34
CA VAL A 80 22.91 8.94 2.17
C VAL A 80 22.63 10.21 2.97
N ALA A 81 23.11 10.31 4.21
CA ALA A 81 22.95 11.51 5.03
C ALA A 81 23.66 12.72 4.43
N ALA A 82 24.87 12.54 3.89
CA ALA A 82 25.64 13.61 3.26
C ALA A 82 25.00 14.08 1.93
N ILE A 83 24.49 13.14 1.14
CA ILE A 83 23.71 13.44 -0.07
C ILE A 83 22.47 14.27 0.29
N ALA A 84 21.72 13.83 1.29
CA ALA A 84 20.53 14.54 1.74
C ALA A 84 20.84 15.96 2.21
N GLU A 85 21.93 16.17 2.94
CA GLU A 85 22.37 17.52 3.35
C GLU A 85 22.76 18.38 2.15
N ALA A 86 23.51 17.84 1.20
CA ALA A 86 23.89 18.56 -0.01
C ALA A 86 22.68 18.94 -0.89
N ALA A 87 21.65 18.08 -0.90
CA ALA A 87 20.43 18.21 -1.72
C ALA A 87 19.26 18.88 -0.99
N ARG A 88 19.39 19.22 0.30
CA ARG A 88 18.35 19.85 1.12
C ARG A 88 17.64 21.04 0.45
N PRO A 89 18.33 21.92 -0.32
CA PRO A 89 17.66 23.03 -1.01
C PRO A 89 16.70 22.62 -2.15
N LEU A 90 16.74 21.36 -2.63
CA LEU A 90 15.81 20.86 -3.64
C LEU A 90 14.45 20.51 -3.03
N ASP A 91 14.46 19.75 -1.95
CA ASP A 91 13.28 19.43 -1.14
C ASP A 91 13.73 19.13 0.29
N GLY A 92 13.43 20.05 1.21
CA GLY A 92 13.83 19.90 2.61
C GLY A 92 13.17 18.73 3.32
N VAL A 93 11.96 18.33 2.91
CA VAL A 93 11.19 17.24 3.55
C VAL A 93 11.77 15.89 3.16
N VAL A 94 12.02 15.68 1.86
CA VAL A 94 12.63 14.42 1.38
C VAL A 94 14.08 14.29 1.88
N ALA A 95 14.82 15.40 1.94
CA ALA A 95 16.15 15.41 2.54
C ALA A 95 16.11 15.06 4.03
N ASP A 96 15.18 15.63 4.80
CA ASP A 96 15.01 15.27 6.22
C ASP A 96 14.57 13.82 6.41
N LEU A 97 13.79 13.27 5.49
CA LEU A 97 13.40 11.86 5.47
C LEU A 97 14.60 10.94 5.22
N LEU A 98 15.46 11.27 4.25
CA LEU A 98 16.70 10.53 3.99
C LEU A 98 17.66 10.60 5.19
N ARG A 99 17.82 11.78 5.81
CA ARG A 99 18.63 11.95 7.02
C ARG A 99 18.06 11.16 8.19
N TRP A 100 16.73 11.14 8.33
CA TRP A 100 16.04 10.34 9.32
C TRP A 100 16.35 8.85 9.11
N THR A 101 16.16 8.32 7.90
CA THR A 101 16.47 6.92 7.55
C THR A 101 17.93 6.56 7.83
N ALA A 102 18.87 7.40 7.39
CA ALA A 102 20.30 7.16 7.59
C ALA A 102 20.69 7.09 9.08
N LEU A 103 20.14 7.99 9.91
CA LEU A 103 20.39 7.98 11.35
C LEU A 103 19.98 6.65 12.01
N ARG A 104 18.91 6.00 11.54
CA ARG A 104 18.45 4.71 12.09
C ARG A 104 19.39 3.57 11.70
N GLY A 105 19.95 3.63 10.49
CA GLY A 105 21.04 2.74 10.10
C GLY A 105 22.26 2.87 11.01
N VAL A 106 22.63 4.09 11.39
CA VAL A 106 23.74 4.36 12.33
C VAL A 106 23.41 3.86 13.74
N TRP A 107 22.21 4.13 14.25
CA TRP A 107 21.78 3.67 15.57
C TRP A 107 21.79 2.15 15.70
N ALA A 108 21.32 1.44 14.67
CA ALA A 108 21.39 -0.01 14.62
C ALA A 108 22.84 -0.53 14.73
N ARG A 109 23.80 0.14 14.09
CA ARG A 109 25.24 -0.18 14.21
C ARG A 109 25.80 0.06 15.61
N SER A 110 25.45 1.20 16.20
CA SER A 110 25.97 1.63 17.52
C SER A 110 25.32 0.91 18.71
N GLY A 111 24.25 0.15 18.49
CA GLY A 111 23.48 -0.51 19.55
C GLY A 111 22.63 0.45 20.39
N GLU A 112 22.51 1.72 20.00
CA GLU A 112 21.76 2.76 20.72
C GLU A 112 20.23 2.50 20.68
N ARG A 113 19.72 1.73 19.72
CA ARG A 113 18.30 1.31 19.67
C ARG A 113 18.17 -0.09 19.06
N LYS A 114 17.38 -0.97 19.70
CA LYS A 114 17.04 -2.32 19.19
C LYS A 114 15.83 -2.25 18.26
N GLU A 115 15.98 -2.81 17.05
CA GLU A 115 15.01 -3.36 16.06
C GLU A 115 13.64 -2.70 15.77
N ALA A 116 13.02 -1.95 16.68
CA ALA A 116 11.61 -1.54 16.63
C ALA A 116 11.22 -0.68 15.41
N LEU A 117 12.16 0.09 14.85
CA LEU A 117 11.87 1.02 13.75
C LEU A 117 12.03 0.41 12.35
N PHE A 118 12.44 -0.86 12.24
CA PHE A 118 12.68 -1.46 10.92
C PHE A 118 11.41 -1.63 10.10
N SER A 119 10.27 -1.89 10.75
CA SER A 119 8.96 -2.00 10.10
C SER A 119 8.34 -0.64 9.78
N VAL A 120 8.68 0.41 10.53
CA VAL A 120 8.06 1.73 10.41
C VAL A 120 8.72 2.59 9.34
N VAL A 121 10.06 2.50 9.22
CA VAL A 121 10.83 3.34 8.29
C VAL A 121 10.35 3.24 6.83
N PRO A 122 10.15 2.04 6.24
CA PRO A 122 9.64 1.91 4.88
C PRO A 122 8.30 2.63 4.66
N GLU A 123 7.39 2.51 5.61
CA GLU A 123 6.01 2.98 5.45
C GLU A 123 5.90 4.51 5.49
N VAL A 124 6.64 5.13 6.42
CA VAL A 124 6.82 6.59 6.46
C VAL A 124 7.43 7.10 5.14
N TRP A 125 8.27 6.27 4.51
CA TRP A 125 8.90 6.57 3.24
C TRP A 125 7.93 6.49 2.06
N LEU A 126 7.14 5.42 2.02
CA LEU A 126 6.11 5.19 1.00
C LEU A 126 5.03 6.26 1.02
N GLY A 127 4.70 6.83 2.18
CA GLY A 127 3.76 7.96 2.28
C GLY A 127 4.28 9.26 1.64
N ALA A 128 5.57 9.35 1.30
CA ALA A 128 6.19 10.46 0.60
C ALA A 128 6.58 10.13 -0.86
N TRP A 129 6.18 8.96 -1.38
CA TRP A 129 6.72 8.40 -2.62
C TRP A 129 6.61 9.36 -3.82
N ASP A 130 5.48 10.05 -3.94
CA ASP A 130 5.21 11.02 -5.01
C ASP A 130 6.13 12.25 -4.98
N ARG A 131 6.74 12.55 -3.83
CA ARG A 131 7.76 13.61 -3.69
C ARG A 131 9.17 13.08 -3.85
N VAL A 132 9.40 11.87 -3.33
CA VAL A 132 10.68 11.16 -3.39
C VAL A 132 11.11 10.95 -4.85
N VAL A 133 10.23 10.41 -5.70
CA VAL A 133 10.61 10.07 -7.09
C VAL A 133 11.05 11.32 -7.89
N PRO A 134 10.31 12.44 -7.90
CA PRO A 134 10.78 13.69 -8.52
C PRO A 134 12.08 14.21 -7.92
N PHE A 135 12.23 14.18 -6.58
CA PHE A 135 13.45 14.63 -5.91
C PHE A 135 14.68 13.87 -6.40
N LEU A 136 14.60 12.54 -6.50
CA LEU A 136 15.71 11.70 -6.93
C LEU A 136 16.08 11.91 -8.39
N ARG A 137 15.07 12.04 -9.27
CA ARG A 137 15.31 12.38 -10.68
C ARG A 137 16.02 13.73 -10.81
N LEU A 138 15.56 14.73 -10.06
CA LEU A 138 16.17 16.05 -10.06
C LEU A 138 17.62 16.02 -9.55
N LEU A 139 17.85 15.25 -8.49
CA LEU A 139 19.17 15.08 -7.90
C LEU A 139 20.14 14.38 -8.86
N GLY A 140 19.73 13.27 -9.48
CA GLY A 140 20.52 12.55 -10.48
C GLY A 140 20.88 13.40 -11.70
N ALA A 141 19.98 14.30 -12.12
CA ALA A 141 20.23 15.22 -13.23
C ALA A 141 21.26 16.31 -12.90
N ARG A 142 21.37 16.70 -11.63
CA ARG A 142 22.10 17.91 -11.19
C ARG A 142 23.32 17.63 -10.33
N TRP A 143 23.55 16.37 -9.94
CA TRP A 143 24.73 15.99 -9.16
C TRP A 143 26.02 16.19 -9.97
N PRO A 144 27.08 16.82 -9.43
CA PRO A 144 28.36 16.99 -10.15
C PRO A 144 29.08 15.67 -10.47
N GLU A 145 29.79 15.59 -11.59
CA GLU A 145 30.49 14.35 -12.03
C GLU A 145 31.60 13.90 -11.06
N ASP A 146 32.29 14.86 -10.45
CA ASP A 146 33.48 14.68 -9.62
C ASP A 146 33.17 14.60 -8.11
N ALA A 147 31.92 14.85 -7.73
CA ALA A 147 31.51 14.85 -6.32
C ALA A 147 31.25 13.43 -5.81
N ASP A 148 32.18 12.88 -5.03
CA ASP A 148 32.02 11.58 -4.36
C ASP A 148 31.18 11.74 -3.08
N PRO A 149 29.97 11.14 -3.00
CA PRO A 149 29.14 11.22 -1.79
C PRO A 149 29.81 10.63 -0.54
N PHE A 150 30.74 9.70 -0.72
CA PHE A 150 31.48 9.07 0.39
C PHE A 150 32.66 9.92 0.89
N ALA A 151 33.02 10.99 0.17
CA ALA A 151 34.04 11.96 0.57
C ALA A 151 33.44 13.27 1.10
N LEU A 152 32.11 13.39 1.09
CA LEU A 152 31.42 14.56 1.64
C LEU A 152 31.56 14.61 3.17
N PRO A 153 31.57 15.81 3.77
CA PRO A 153 31.62 15.94 5.22
C PRO A 153 30.38 15.32 5.85
N ALA A 154 30.57 14.71 7.03
CA ALA A 154 29.46 14.23 7.83
C ALA A 154 28.49 15.39 8.11
N PRO A 155 27.19 15.21 7.88
CA PRO A 155 26.22 16.26 8.18
C PRO A 155 26.17 16.49 9.70
N PRO A 156 25.72 17.69 10.14
CA PRO A 156 25.49 17.91 11.56
C PRO A 156 24.50 16.86 12.13
N PRO A 157 24.48 16.61 13.45
CA PRO A 157 23.47 15.76 14.05
C PRO A 157 22.07 16.20 13.62
N TRP A 158 21.27 15.25 13.11
CA TRP A 158 19.90 15.55 12.74
C TRP A 158 19.05 15.59 14.01
N THR A 159 18.40 16.73 14.23
CA THR A 159 17.42 16.90 15.30
C THR A 159 16.11 17.32 14.69
N ARG A 160 15.02 16.71 15.14
CA ARG A 160 13.69 17.06 14.70
C ARG A 160 13.09 18.12 15.62
N SER A 161 12.23 18.97 15.08
CA SER A 161 11.28 19.72 15.91
C SER A 161 10.46 18.75 16.75
N THR A 162 10.36 19.02 18.05
CA THR A 162 9.54 18.27 19.01
C THR A 162 8.13 18.84 19.14
N THR A 163 7.81 19.90 18.39
CA THR A 163 6.48 20.51 18.42
C THR A 163 5.55 19.69 17.55
N PHE A 164 4.80 18.78 18.16
CA PHE A 164 3.76 18.03 17.48
C PHE A 164 2.54 18.90 17.22
N VAL A 165 2.15 19.01 15.95
CA VAL A 165 0.87 19.61 15.53
C VAL A 165 0.09 18.54 14.81
N LYS A 166 -1.11 18.25 15.30
CA LYS A 166 -1.97 17.22 14.70
C LYS A 166 -2.16 17.50 13.20
N PRO A 167 -1.72 16.61 12.29
CA PRO A 167 -1.79 16.87 10.87
C PRO A 167 -3.24 16.75 10.40
N ARG A 168 -3.59 17.50 9.36
CA ARG A 168 -4.87 17.39 8.67
C ARG A 168 -4.67 16.65 7.34
N LEU A 169 -5.42 15.58 7.11
CA LEU A 169 -5.35 14.80 5.88
C LEU A 169 -6.73 14.61 5.25
N ALA A 170 -6.72 14.47 3.92
CA ALA A 170 -7.83 13.96 3.14
C ALA A 170 -7.31 12.73 2.39
N PHE A 171 -8.05 11.62 2.48
CA PHE A 171 -7.66 10.37 1.85
C PHE A 171 -8.50 10.16 0.59
N SER A 172 -7.85 9.77 -0.50
CA SER A 172 -8.49 9.45 -1.78
C SER A 172 -8.40 7.97 -2.15
N ASP A 173 -7.49 7.23 -1.50
CA ASP A 173 -7.22 5.83 -1.79
C ASP A 173 -6.99 5.06 -0.49
N ALA A 174 -7.79 4.01 -0.27
CA ALA A 174 -7.70 3.12 0.88
C ALA A 174 -6.30 2.48 0.99
N GLY A 175 -5.68 2.15 -0.14
CA GLY A 175 -4.37 1.50 -0.21
C GLY A 175 -3.20 2.37 0.22
N THR A 176 -3.43 3.66 0.53
CA THR A 176 -2.40 4.62 0.94
C THR A 176 -2.62 5.22 2.32
N VAL A 177 -3.72 4.85 3.00
CA VAL A 177 -4.13 5.48 4.26
C VAL A 177 -3.07 5.32 5.34
N LEU A 178 -2.52 4.11 5.49
CA LEU A 178 -1.50 3.79 6.49
C LEU A 178 -0.22 4.60 6.25
N GLU A 179 0.33 4.51 5.05
CA GLU A 179 1.57 5.15 4.64
C GLU A 179 1.46 6.68 4.69
N SER A 180 0.37 7.24 4.15
CA SER A 180 0.12 8.70 4.16
C SER A 180 -0.03 9.22 5.58
N THR A 181 -0.70 8.48 6.45
CA THR A 181 -0.84 8.83 7.87
C THR A 181 0.51 8.78 8.57
N ALA A 182 1.27 7.70 8.42
CA ALA A 182 2.58 7.56 9.04
C ALA A 182 3.54 8.67 8.59
N HIS A 183 3.57 8.99 7.29
CA HIS A 183 4.35 10.10 6.78
C HIS A 183 3.91 11.44 7.37
N ALA A 184 2.60 11.69 7.47
CA ALA A 184 2.10 12.95 8.03
C ALA A 184 2.39 13.09 9.53
N LEU A 185 2.23 12.02 10.30
CA LEU A 185 2.59 11.98 11.72
C LEU A 185 4.08 12.22 11.90
N TRP A 186 4.89 11.53 11.10
CA TRP A 186 6.32 11.78 11.03
C TRP A 186 6.53 13.27 10.73
N ALA A 187 6.08 13.79 9.60
CA ALA A 187 6.27 15.19 9.19
C ALA A 187 5.83 16.22 10.25
N ALA A 188 4.75 15.92 10.99
CA ALA A 188 4.21 16.70 12.09
C ALA A 188 5.06 16.70 13.37
N GLY A 189 6.09 15.85 13.45
CA GLY A 189 6.99 15.77 14.60
C GLY A 189 6.65 14.66 15.60
N ALA A 190 5.85 13.67 15.21
CA ALA A 190 5.60 12.50 16.06
C ALA A 190 6.91 11.84 16.49
N SER A 191 6.96 11.40 17.74
CA SER A 191 8.10 10.63 18.24
C SER A 191 8.12 9.25 17.60
N GLU A 192 9.24 8.55 17.78
CA GLU A 192 9.37 7.17 17.30
C GLU A 192 8.44 6.22 18.04
N ASP A 193 8.27 6.44 19.34
CA ASP A 193 7.38 5.62 20.16
C ASP A 193 5.91 5.86 19.75
N ASP A 194 5.55 7.09 19.37
CA ASP A 194 4.21 7.41 18.83
C ASP A 194 3.96 6.73 17.48
N LEU A 195 4.98 6.67 16.60
CA LEU A 195 4.88 5.98 15.32
C LEU A 195 4.74 4.46 15.54
N ASP A 196 5.56 3.87 16.40
CA ASP A 196 5.48 2.44 16.75
C ASP A 196 4.12 2.09 17.36
N GLU A 197 3.58 2.96 18.23
CA GLU A 197 2.25 2.79 18.80
C GLU A 197 1.16 2.88 17.73
N PHE A 198 1.24 3.86 16.83
CA PHE A 198 0.32 3.98 15.71
C PHE A 198 0.26 2.70 14.87
N TYR A 199 1.41 2.11 14.52
CA TYR A 199 1.45 0.85 13.76
C TYR A 199 0.81 -0.32 14.50
N ARG A 200 1.02 -0.40 15.81
CA ARG A 200 0.41 -1.45 16.64
C ARG A 200 -1.11 -1.32 16.70
N GLU A 201 -1.62 -0.10 16.81
CA GLU A 201 -3.06 0.17 16.81
C GLU A 201 -3.70 -0.04 15.44
N ALA A 202 -3.04 0.44 14.38
CA ALA A 202 -3.50 0.33 12.99
C ALA A 202 -3.68 -1.13 12.54
N GLY A 203 -2.89 -2.07 13.09
CA GLY A 203 -3.07 -3.50 12.84
C GLY A 203 -4.35 -4.10 13.41
N ASN A 204 -5.01 -3.43 14.37
CA ASN A 204 -6.29 -3.83 14.93
C ASN A 204 -7.46 -3.07 14.29
N ASP A 205 -7.36 -1.74 14.27
CA ASP A 205 -8.38 -0.86 13.68
C ASP A 205 -7.70 0.38 13.08
N LEU A 206 -7.51 0.36 11.76
CA LEU A 206 -6.86 1.45 11.03
C LEU A 206 -7.69 2.75 11.08
N ALA A 207 -9.02 2.66 11.00
CA ALA A 207 -9.88 3.85 10.94
C ALA A 207 -9.81 4.63 12.25
N ASP A 208 -9.92 3.93 13.37
CA ASP A 208 -9.83 4.51 14.71
C ASP A 208 -8.41 5.03 15.01
N ALA A 209 -7.37 4.25 14.70
CA ALA A 209 -5.97 4.66 14.91
C ALA A 209 -5.63 5.98 14.18
N VAL A 210 -6.11 6.12 12.93
CA VAL A 210 -5.96 7.34 12.13
C VAL A 210 -6.79 8.48 12.72
N GLY A 211 -8.07 8.26 13.02
CA GLY A 211 -8.99 9.30 13.51
C GLY A 211 -8.56 9.95 14.84
N ARG A 212 -7.86 9.21 15.70
CA ARG A 212 -7.28 9.73 16.94
C ARG A 212 -6.10 10.67 16.71
N ARG A 213 -5.28 10.41 15.68
CA ARG A 213 -3.97 11.06 15.48
C ARG A 213 -3.95 12.08 14.35
N VAL A 214 -4.94 12.06 13.46
CA VAL A 214 -5.05 12.96 12.32
C VAL A 214 -6.42 13.64 12.32
N ASP A 215 -6.47 14.88 11.88
CA ASP A 215 -7.72 15.56 11.57
C ASP A 215 -8.18 15.18 10.16
N CYS A 216 -9.18 14.30 10.09
CA CYS A 216 -9.83 13.88 8.85
C CYS A 216 -11.35 13.79 9.06
N ASP A 217 -12.10 13.59 7.98
CA ASP A 217 -13.52 13.25 8.06
C ASP A 217 -13.65 11.75 8.42
N PRO A 218 -14.16 11.40 9.63
CA PRO A 218 -14.25 10.00 10.06
C PRO A 218 -15.23 9.19 9.21
N ALA A 219 -16.31 9.81 8.72
CA ALA A 219 -17.29 9.12 7.88
C ALA A 219 -16.68 8.82 6.50
N ALA A 220 -15.96 9.77 5.93
CA ALA A 220 -15.27 9.56 4.66
C ALA A 220 -14.15 8.51 4.78
N LEU A 221 -13.38 8.52 5.87
CA LEU A 221 -12.34 7.53 6.12
C LEU A 221 -12.92 6.11 6.25
N THR A 222 -13.98 5.94 7.04
CA THR A 222 -14.65 4.65 7.20
C THR A 222 -15.22 4.15 5.87
N ALA A 223 -15.86 5.02 5.09
CA ALA A 223 -16.40 4.67 3.78
C ALA A 223 -15.30 4.34 2.76
N LEU A 224 -14.11 4.92 2.90
CA LEU A 224 -12.96 4.62 2.05
C LEU A 224 -12.36 3.25 2.39
N LEU A 225 -12.14 2.97 3.68
CA LEU A 225 -11.55 1.72 4.15
C LEU A 225 -12.51 0.52 4.08
N ASN A 226 -13.82 0.79 4.20
CA ASN A 226 -14.88 -0.18 4.08
C ASN A 226 -15.86 0.31 3.00
N PRO A 227 -15.48 0.22 1.71
CA PRO A 227 -16.35 0.66 0.64
C PRO A 227 -17.67 -0.12 0.71
N PRO A 228 -18.83 0.55 0.56
CA PRO A 228 -20.11 -0.13 0.59
C PRO A 228 -20.17 -1.17 -0.53
N ASP A 229 -20.62 -2.39 -0.20
CA ASP A 229 -20.76 -3.49 -1.15
C ASP A 229 -21.63 -3.04 -2.34
N PRO A 230 -21.09 -3.04 -3.57
CA PRO A 230 -21.83 -2.61 -4.76
C PRO A 230 -23.14 -3.35 -4.93
N LEU A 231 -23.17 -4.65 -4.60
CA LEU A 231 -24.35 -5.48 -4.76
C LEU A 231 -25.37 -5.23 -3.63
N ALA A 232 -24.94 -5.10 -2.37
CA ALA A 232 -25.83 -4.67 -1.29
C ALA A 232 -26.48 -3.30 -1.58
N ARG A 233 -25.68 -2.33 -2.06
CA ARG A 233 -26.18 -1.01 -2.47
C ARG A 233 -27.18 -1.12 -3.62
N ALA A 234 -26.86 -1.90 -4.65
CA ALA A 234 -27.80 -2.14 -5.74
C ALA A 234 -29.07 -2.81 -5.21
N LEU A 235 -28.99 -3.77 -4.30
CA LEU A 235 -30.16 -4.40 -3.68
C LEU A 235 -30.94 -3.46 -2.75
N GLY A 236 -30.39 -2.32 -2.33
CA GLY A 236 -31.00 -1.41 -1.37
C GLY A 236 -30.96 -1.95 0.07
N ILE A 237 -29.98 -2.80 0.39
CA ILE A 237 -29.79 -3.42 1.71
C ILE A 237 -28.45 -3.01 2.31
N GLU A 238 -28.30 -3.16 3.62
CA GLU A 238 -27.05 -2.82 4.33
C GLU A 238 -25.90 -3.76 3.97
N LYS A 239 -26.15 -5.07 3.93
CA LYS A 239 -25.17 -6.12 3.64
C LYS A 239 -25.86 -7.38 3.12
N ILE A 240 -25.18 -8.12 2.25
CA ILE A 240 -25.61 -9.47 1.84
C ILE A 240 -25.25 -10.47 2.95
N GLY A 241 -26.27 -11.10 3.52
CA GLY A 241 -26.12 -12.17 4.50
C GLY A 241 -25.87 -13.52 3.84
N PHE A 242 -25.31 -14.47 4.60
CA PHE A 242 -25.11 -15.85 4.16
C PHE A 242 -25.63 -16.82 5.23
N PRO A 243 -26.56 -17.73 4.90
CA PRO A 243 -27.27 -17.84 3.61
C PRO A 243 -28.36 -16.79 3.43
N SER A 244 -28.65 -16.42 2.18
CA SER A 244 -29.72 -15.48 1.84
C SER A 244 -30.35 -15.76 0.47
N LEU A 245 -31.62 -15.43 0.33
CA LEU A 245 -32.40 -15.50 -0.90
C LEU A 245 -32.99 -14.12 -1.18
N HIS A 246 -32.63 -13.55 -2.33
CA HIS A 246 -33.14 -12.29 -2.84
C HIS A 246 -33.92 -12.52 -4.13
N VAL A 247 -35.10 -11.90 -4.26
CA VAL A 247 -35.85 -11.88 -5.51
C VAL A 247 -35.90 -10.43 -5.98
N VAL A 248 -35.40 -10.17 -7.18
CA VAL A 248 -35.24 -8.83 -7.71
C VAL A 248 -36.09 -8.66 -8.98
N PRO A 249 -36.73 -7.50 -9.18
CA PRO A 249 -37.46 -7.23 -10.40
C PRO A 249 -36.56 -7.31 -11.66
N LEU A 250 -37.12 -7.79 -12.77
CA LEU A 250 -36.40 -7.99 -14.04
C LEU A 250 -35.82 -6.69 -14.61
N GLU A 251 -36.44 -5.54 -14.30
CA GLU A 251 -35.98 -4.23 -14.80
C GLU A 251 -34.59 -3.86 -14.24
N ARG A 252 -34.17 -4.50 -13.15
CA ARG A 252 -32.88 -4.26 -12.48
C ARG A 252 -31.80 -5.26 -12.88
N GLU A 253 -32.09 -6.19 -13.80
CA GLU A 253 -31.18 -7.28 -14.17
C GLU A 253 -29.78 -6.78 -14.54
N ALA A 254 -29.69 -5.81 -15.46
CA ALA A 254 -28.40 -5.29 -15.93
C ALA A 254 -27.60 -4.60 -14.81
N GLU A 255 -28.27 -3.87 -13.92
CA GLU A 255 -27.65 -3.19 -12.78
C GLU A 255 -27.06 -4.21 -11.79
N ILE A 256 -27.85 -5.22 -11.42
CA ILE A 256 -27.47 -6.25 -10.44
C ILE A 256 -26.38 -7.16 -10.99
N LEU A 257 -26.48 -7.58 -12.25
CA LEU A 257 -25.43 -8.42 -12.87
C LEU A 257 -24.09 -7.68 -12.88
N LYS A 258 -24.09 -6.39 -13.18
CA LYS A 258 -22.89 -5.55 -13.11
C LYS A 258 -22.36 -5.42 -11.68
N ALA A 259 -23.24 -5.18 -10.70
CA ALA A 259 -22.85 -5.07 -9.30
C ALA A 259 -22.29 -6.38 -8.72
N ALA A 260 -22.77 -7.53 -9.20
CA ALA A 260 -22.31 -8.85 -8.79
C ALA A 260 -20.90 -9.21 -9.32
N GLU A 261 -20.35 -8.47 -10.28
CA GLU A 261 -18.99 -8.72 -10.82
C GLU A 261 -17.88 -8.61 -9.75
N SER A 262 -18.13 -7.89 -8.65
CA SER A 262 -17.21 -7.82 -7.52
C SER A 262 -17.22 -9.07 -6.62
N TRP A 263 -18.11 -10.02 -6.89
CA TRP A 263 -18.31 -11.25 -6.12
C TRP A 263 -17.86 -12.48 -6.92
N ASN A 264 -17.46 -13.53 -6.20
CA ASN A 264 -17.33 -14.87 -6.76
C ASN A 264 -18.73 -15.44 -7.05
N HIS A 265 -19.29 -15.03 -8.18
CA HIS A 265 -20.67 -15.32 -8.57
C HIS A 265 -20.74 -16.29 -9.75
N VAL A 266 -21.86 -17.02 -9.85
CA VAL A 266 -22.19 -17.81 -11.04
C VAL A 266 -23.61 -17.53 -11.49
N VAL A 267 -23.75 -17.21 -12.78
CA VAL A 267 -25.05 -17.08 -13.44
C VAL A 267 -25.52 -18.45 -13.92
N LEU A 268 -26.64 -18.91 -13.36
CA LEU A 268 -27.28 -20.18 -13.62
C LEU A 268 -28.17 -20.10 -14.86
N ARG A 269 -27.61 -20.52 -16.00
CA ARG A 269 -28.38 -20.64 -17.26
C ARG A 269 -29.22 -21.92 -17.26
N PRO A 270 -30.36 -21.96 -17.96
CA PRO A 270 -31.15 -23.17 -18.12
C PRO A 270 -30.34 -24.33 -18.76
N PRO A 271 -30.56 -25.59 -18.36
CA PRO A 271 -31.49 -26.03 -17.31
C PRO A 271 -30.90 -25.85 -15.90
N PHE A 272 -31.70 -25.25 -14.99
CA PHE A 272 -31.26 -24.79 -13.67
C PHE A 272 -30.51 -25.85 -12.86
N ARG A 273 -31.09 -27.05 -12.67
CA ARG A 273 -30.47 -28.15 -11.89
C ARG A 273 -29.06 -28.50 -12.31
N GLN A 274 -28.81 -28.57 -13.62
CA GLN A 274 -27.49 -28.94 -14.14
C GLN A 274 -26.48 -27.80 -13.90
N ALA A 275 -26.89 -26.56 -14.21
CA ALA A 275 -26.06 -25.39 -13.99
C ALA A 275 -25.71 -25.22 -12.51
N ALA A 276 -26.70 -25.35 -11.61
CA ALA A 276 -26.51 -25.22 -10.16
C ALA A 276 -25.55 -26.28 -9.62
N ARG A 277 -25.72 -27.55 -9.98
CA ARG A 277 -24.81 -28.64 -9.56
C ARG A 277 -23.38 -28.46 -10.08
N SER A 278 -23.23 -27.90 -11.28
CA SER A 278 -21.91 -27.57 -11.83
C SER A 278 -21.30 -26.36 -11.14
N ALA A 279 -22.10 -25.34 -10.83
CA ALA A 279 -21.68 -24.11 -10.18
C ALA A 279 -21.11 -24.38 -8.79
N LEU A 280 -21.80 -25.20 -7.97
CA LEU A 280 -21.36 -25.57 -6.62
C LEU A 280 -19.97 -26.24 -6.57
N ARG A 281 -19.49 -26.83 -7.67
CA ARG A 281 -18.13 -27.40 -7.74
C ARG A 281 -17.03 -26.34 -7.86
N ARG A 282 -17.41 -25.09 -8.12
CA ARG A 282 -16.52 -23.93 -8.24
C ARG A 282 -16.48 -23.10 -6.96
N ASP A 283 -17.14 -23.57 -5.90
CA ASP A 283 -17.24 -22.90 -4.60
C ASP A 283 -17.69 -21.43 -4.70
N PRO A 284 -18.86 -21.14 -5.31
CA PRO A 284 -19.33 -19.77 -5.49
C PRO A 284 -19.95 -19.23 -4.20
N ASP A 285 -19.72 -17.95 -3.90
CA ASP A 285 -20.44 -17.28 -2.81
C ASP A 285 -21.88 -16.99 -3.24
N LEU A 286 -22.05 -16.52 -4.48
CA LEU A 286 -23.33 -16.00 -5.00
C LEU A 286 -23.81 -16.76 -6.24
N LEU A 287 -25.08 -17.14 -6.25
CA LEU A 287 -25.74 -17.80 -7.38
C LEU A 287 -26.86 -16.91 -7.93
N LEU A 288 -26.81 -16.62 -9.22
CA LEU A 288 -27.75 -15.73 -9.90
C LEU A 288 -28.61 -16.54 -10.88
N GLY A 289 -29.93 -16.35 -10.90
CA GLY A 289 -30.82 -17.06 -11.83
C GLY A 289 -32.09 -16.29 -12.16
N TRP A 290 -33.02 -16.92 -12.87
CA TRP A 290 -34.33 -16.35 -13.18
C TRP A 290 -35.44 -17.24 -12.66
N THR A 291 -36.48 -16.65 -12.08
CA THR A 291 -37.60 -17.45 -11.53
C THR A 291 -38.42 -18.13 -12.62
N ARG A 292 -38.44 -17.56 -13.84
CA ARG A 292 -39.09 -18.19 -15.02
C ARG A 292 -38.42 -19.49 -15.47
N ASP A 293 -37.16 -19.70 -15.09
CA ASP A 293 -36.36 -20.86 -15.50
C ASP A 293 -36.41 -21.99 -14.44
N LEU A 294 -37.16 -21.78 -13.35
CA LEU A 294 -37.36 -22.74 -12.27
C LEU A 294 -38.60 -23.59 -12.52
N GLY A 295 -38.44 -24.90 -12.42
CA GLY A 295 -39.54 -25.85 -12.30
C GLY A 295 -39.94 -26.09 -10.83
N PRO A 296 -41.13 -26.69 -10.58
CA PRO A 296 -41.58 -27.03 -9.23
C PRO A 296 -40.58 -27.89 -8.44
N GLU A 297 -39.86 -28.77 -9.14
CA GLU A 297 -38.89 -29.66 -8.51
C GLU A 297 -37.53 -28.98 -8.21
N ASP A 298 -37.31 -27.74 -8.66
CA ASP A 298 -36.05 -27.02 -8.45
C ASP A 298 -35.99 -26.34 -7.07
N VAL A 299 -37.15 -26.16 -6.41
CA VAL A 299 -37.29 -25.51 -5.10
C VAL A 299 -36.52 -26.27 -4.00
N GLU A 300 -36.50 -27.60 -4.06
CA GLU A 300 -35.72 -28.43 -3.14
C GLU A 300 -34.22 -28.18 -3.29
N LEU A 301 -33.73 -27.99 -4.53
CA LEU A 301 -32.33 -27.72 -4.79
C LEU A 301 -31.95 -26.30 -4.33
N VAL A 302 -32.81 -25.31 -4.57
CA VAL A 302 -32.62 -23.94 -4.04
C VAL A 302 -32.48 -23.97 -2.52
N THR A 303 -33.39 -24.67 -1.84
CA THR A 303 -33.35 -24.80 -0.37
C THR A 303 -32.08 -25.50 0.10
N SER A 304 -31.64 -26.55 -0.61
CA SER A 304 -30.41 -27.28 -0.30
C SER A 304 -29.16 -26.38 -0.43
N ILE A 305 -29.11 -25.54 -1.47
CA ILE A 305 -28.02 -24.58 -1.70
C ILE A 305 -27.95 -23.53 -0.58
N LEU A 306 -29.11 -23.02 -0.16
CA LEU A 306 -29.20 -22.08 0.95
C LEU A 306 -28.74 -22.73 2.26
N GLN A 307 -29.10 -23.99 2.52
CA GLN A 307 -28.62 -24.73 3.70
C GLN A 307 -27.11 -24.93 3.71
N THR A 308 -26.47 -24.96 2.54
CA THR A 308 -25.00 -24.99 2.42
C THR A 308 -24.33 -23.62 2.57
N GLY A 309 -25.07 -22.58 2.95
CA GLY A 309 -24.51 -21.27 3.32
C GLY A 309 -24.33 -20.28 2.17
N HIS A 310 -24.89 -20.54 0.99
CA HIS A 310 -24.71 -19.67 -0.18
C HIS A 310 -25.76 -18.55 -0.23
N ALA A 311 -25.46 -17.46 -0.91
CA ALA A 311 -26.45 -16.47 -1.30
C ALA A 311 -27.03 -16.78 -2.68
N MET A 312 -28.34 -16.63 -2.84
CA MET A 312 -29.03 -16.80 -4.11
C MET A 312 -29.83 -15.55 -4.46
N LEU A 313 -29.73 -15.11 -5.71
CA LEU A 313 -30.50 -13.99 -6.23
C LEU A 313 -31.21 -14.41 -7.51
N PHE A 314 -32.53 -14.24 -7.54
CA PHE A 314 -33.34 -14.54 -8.71
C PHE A 314 -34.03 -13.31 -9.29
N PHE A 315 -34.00 -13.18 -10.60
CA PHE A 315 -34.77 -12.17 -11.34
C PHE A 315 -36.19 -12.68 -11.64
N GLY A 316 -37.21 -11.90 -11.28
CA GLY A 316 -38.62 -12.19 -11.56
C GLY A 316 -39.53 -12.09 -10.34
N THR A 317 -40.57 -12.94 -10.27
CA THR A 317 -41.52 -12.97 -9.15
C THR A 317 -41.25 -14.13 -8.19
N ARG A 318 -41.69 -13.98 -6.94
CA ARG A 318 -41.49 -14.98 -5.87
C ARG A 318 -42.35 -16.25 -6.06
N ASP A 319 -43.29 -16.25 -6.99
CA ASP A 319 -44.27 -17.33 -7.17
C ASP A 319 -43.62 -18.68 -7.45
N ALA A 320 -42.56 -18.71 -8.27
CA ALA A 320 -41.83 -19.95 -8.59
C ALA A 320 -40.97 -20.48 -7.43
N LEU A 321 -40.86 -19.71 -6.34
CA LEU A 321 -40.11 -20.05 -5.12
C LEU A 321 -41.07 -20.31 -3.93
N ALA A 322 -42.37 -20.50 -4.20
CA ALA A 322 -43.36 -20.88 -3.22
C ALA A 322 -43.02 -22.28 -2.64
N GLY A 323 -42.33 -22.28 -1.50
CA GLY A 323 -41.82 -23.50 -0.85
C GLY A 323 -40.44 -23.31 -0.21
N VAL A 324 -39.70 -22.25 -0.57
CA VAL A 324 -38.46 -21.92 0.15
C VAL A 324 -38.80 -21.31 1.52
N PRO A 325 -38.16 -21.77 2.62
CA PRO A 325 -38.42 -21.24 3.97
C PRO A 325 -38.22 -19.71 4.05
N PRO A 326 -39.13 -18.98 4.72
CA PRO A 326 -39.09 -17.52 4.77
C PRO A 326 -37.87 -16.96 5.48
N GLN A 327 -37.24 -17.74 6.36
CA GLN A 327 -36.01 -17.37 7.09
C GLN A 327 -34.81 -17.07 6.19
N TYR A 328 -34.83 -17.51 4.93
CA TYR A 328 -33.80 -17.18 3.95
C TYR A 328 -34.09 -15.87 3.21
N GLY A 329 -35.31 -15.33 3.30
CA GLY A 329 -35.63 -14.07 2.64
C GLY A 329 -34.83 -12.93 3.25
N GLY A 330 -34.03 -12.24 2.43
CA GLY A 330 -33.48 -10.94 2.83
C GLY A 330 -34.64 -9.98 3.04
N SER A 331 -34.85 -9.50 4.28
CA SER A 331 -35.93 -8.58 4.61
C SER A 331 -35.94 -7.37 3.67
N PRO A 332 -37.06 -7.07 3.00
CA PRO A 332 -37.39 -5.71 2.63
C PRO A 332 -38.18 -5.10 3.79
N GLU A 333 -37.51 -4.36 4.68
CA GLU A 333 -38.17 -3.24 5.38
C GLU A 333 -37.86 -1.95 4.63
#